data_AF-A0A503Y411-F1
#
_entry.id   AF-A0A503Y411-F1
#
_cell.length_a   1.000
_cell.length_b   1.000
_cell.length_c   1.000
_cell.angle_alpha   90.00
_cell.angle_beta   90.00
_cell.angle_gamma   90.00
#
_symmetry.space_group_name_H-M   'P 1'
#
loop_
_entity.id
_entity.type
_entity.pdbx_description
1 polymer ?
#
loop_
_entity_poly.entity_id
_entity_poly.type
_entity_poly.pdbx_seq_one_letter_code
_entity_poly.pdbx_strand_id
1 'polypeptide(L)'
;MRDKQPVSTQACFCLNTLDPGMEHSPISNDPFAALRQRFLARCADQLAALKATRERSAAPGTSGDALARIAHSLAGAAGTFGFAEISARASALEALLIEKEHEAAAEAALDALIAEIERTLQ
;
A
#
# COMPACT_ATOMS: atom_id res chain seq x y z
N MET A 1 -1.93 -35.96 18.46
CA MET A 1 -2.40 -34.61 18.84
C MET A 1 -1.34 -33.58 18.48
N ARG A 2 -1.70 -32.65 17.60
CA ARG A 2 -1.14 -31.30 17.38
C ARG A 2 0.19 -31.21 16.60
N ASP A 3 -0.02 -31.23 15.29
CA ASP A 3 0.79 -30.62 14.22
C ASP A 3 1.31 -29.23 14.62
N LYS A 4 2.62 -29.02 14.50
CA LYS A 4 3.28 -27.72 14.64
C LYS A 4 3.74 -27.25 13.26
N GLN A 5 2.89 -26.49 12.58
CA GLN A 5 3.30 -25.67 11.44
C GLN A 5 4.00 -24.40 11.94
N PRO A 6 5.22 -24.09 11.47
CA PRO A 6 5.79 -22.76 11.61
C PRO A 6 5.18 -21.81 10.58
N VAL A 7 4.89 -20.62 11.10
CA VAL A 7 4.41 -19.40 10.44
C VAL A 7 5.13 -19.08 9.13
N SER A 8 4.34 -18.78 8.10
CA SER A 8 4.79 -18.34 6.78
C SER A 8 5.29 -16.90 6.86
N THR A 9 6.61 -16.74 6.98
CA THR A 9 7.33 -15.49 6.72
C THR A 9 7.39 -15.29 5.21
N GLN A 10 6.61 -14.33 4.69
CA GLN A 10 6.71 -13.92 3.30
C GLN A 10 7.82 -12.88 3.16
N ALA A 11 9.03 -13.36 2.88
CA ALA A 11 10.13 -12.54 2.41
C ALA A 11 10.14 -12.53 0.87
N CYS A 12 10.25 -11.33 0.30
CA CYS A 12 10.84 -10.95 -0.99
C CYS A 12 10.56 -11.83 -2.23
N PHE A 13 9.98 -11.23 -3.27
CA PHE A 13 10.17 -11.72 -4.63
C PHE A 13 10.81 -10.64 -5.53
N CYS A 14 12.14 -10.63 -5.49
CA CYS A 14 13.00 -10.08 -6.54
C CYS A 14 13.62 -11.27 -7.30
N LEU A 15 13.31 -11.43 -8.60
CA LEU A 15 14.07 -12.06 -9.72
C LEU A 15 13.06 -12.47 -10.82
N ASN A 16 13.30 -12.51 -12.14
CA ASN A 16 14.26 -11.95 -13.11
C ASN A 16 13.98 -12.75 -14.40
N THR A 17 13.95 -12.14 -15.58
CA THR A 17 14.24 -12.87 -16.82
C THR A 17 14.94 -11.96 -17.82
N LEU A 18 16.15 -12.38 -18.20
CA LEU A 18 17.00 -11.80 -19.24
C LEU A 18 16.40 -12.04 -20.64
N ASP A 19 16.41 -11.03 -21.49
CA ASP A 19 16.43 -11.17 -22.95
C ASP A 19 17.43 -10.15 -23.53
N PRO A 20 18.49 -10.59 -24.24
CA PRO A 20 19.34 -9.72 -25.02
C PRO A 20 18.94 -9.80 -26.51
N GLY A 21 18.11 -8.85 -26.94
CA GLY A 21 17.74 -8.67 -28.34
C GLY A 21 17.42 -7.21 -28.64
N MET A 22 18.46 -6.43 -28.92
CA MET A 22 18.37 -5.02 -29.34
C MET A 22 17.57 -4.88 -30.63
N GLU A 23 16.48 -4.11 -30.59
CA GLU A 23 16.00 -3.27 -31.70
C GLU A 23 15.52 -1.94 -31.09
N HIS A 24 16.06 -0.83 -31.60
CA HIS A 24 16.04 0.48 -30.99
C HIS A 24 14.79 1.27 -31.39
N SER A 25 14.05 1.79 -30.41
CA SER A 25 13.14 2.93 -30.58
C SER A 25 13.22 3.79 -29.32
N PRO A 26 13.43 5.12 -29.39
CA PRO A 26 13.49 5.97 -28.22
C PRO A 26 12.07 6.27 -27.74
N ILE A 27 11.34 5.24 -27.31
CA ILE A 27 10.29 5.42 -26.33
C ILE A 27 11.02 5.27 -25.01
N SER A 28 10.99 6.30 -24.17
CA SER A 28 11.55 6.25 -22.81
C SER A 28 10.80 5.15 -22.02
N ASN A 29 11.20 3.90 -22.25
CA ASN A 29 10.53 2.70 -21.78
C ASN A 29 11.11 2.39 -20.41
N ASP A 30 10.72 3.21 -19.43
CA ASP A 30 10.92 2.85 -18.03
C ASP A 30 10.14 1.52 -17.84
N PRO A 31 10.81 0.38 -17.64
CA PRO A 31 10.14 -0.94 -17.61
C PRO A 31 9.17 -1.04 -16.43
N PHE A 32 9.30 -0.13 -15.46
CA PHE A 32 8.40 0.01 -14.34
C PHE A 32 7.25 0.99 -14.61
N ALA A 33 7.23 1.76 -15.69
CA ALA A 33 6.14 2.70 -15.99
C ALA A 33 4.78 1.99 -16.02
N ALA A 34 4.67 0.85 -16.72
CA ALA A 34 3.43 0.08 -16.75
C ALA A 34 3.03 -0.47 -15.37
N LEU A 35 4.00 -0.89 -14.56
CA LEU A 35 3.76 -1.37 -13.20
C LEU A 35 3.35 -0.23 -12.25
N ARG A 36 4.00 0.94 -12.36
CA ARG A 36 3.64 2.15 -11.62
C ARG A 36 2.23 2.61 -11.99
N GLN A 37 1.86 2.59 -13.27
CA GLN A 37 0.49 2.89 -13.70
C GLN A 37 -0.53 1.93 -13.09
N ARG A 38 -0.23 0.62 -13.03
CA ARG A 38 -1.08 -0.35 -12.32
C ARG A 38 -1.15 -0.08 -10.82
N PHE A 39 -0.04 0.32 -10.21
CA PHE A 39 -0.01 0.71 -8.80
C PHE A 39 -0.86 1.96 -8.56
N LEU A 40 -0.81 2.97 -9.43
CA LEU A 40 -1.65 4.16 -9.33
C LEU A 40 -3.14 3.83 -9.49
N ALA A 41 -3.50 2.99 -10.46
CA ALA A 41 -4.87 2.50 -10.60
C ALA A 41 -5.34 1.76 -9.33
N ARG A 42 -4.47 0.95 -8.72
CA ARG A 42 -4.75 0.30 -7.44
C ARG A 42 -4.85 1.32 -6.29
N CYS A 43 -4.02 2.36 -6.27
CA CYS A 43 -4.12 3.43 -5.27
C CYS A 43 -5.46 4.14 -5.36
N ALA A 44 -5.97 4.39 -6.56
CA ALA A 44 -7.29 5.00 -6.77
C ALA A 44 -8.43 4.10 -6.24
N ASP A 45 -8.37 2.78 -6.50
CA ASP A 45 -9.34 1.81 -5.98
C ASP A 45 -9.29 1.71 -4.43
N GLN A 46 -8.07 1.63 -3.89
CA GLN A 46 -7.84 1.61 -2.44
C GLN A 46 -8.26 2.92 -1.78
N LEU A 47 -8.09 4.07 -2.45
CA LEU A 47 -8.56 5.37 -1.97
C LEU A 47 -10.08 5.38 -1.79
N ALA A 48 -10.82 4.82 -2.75
CA ALA A 48 -12.27 4.68 -2.62
C ALA A 48 -12.65 3.79 -1.42
N ALA A 49 -11.93 2.68 -1.22
CA ALA A 49 -12.13 1.78 -0.07
C ALA A 49 -11.79 2.45 1.27
N LEU A 50 -10.69 3.23 1.34
CA LEU A 50 -10.29 3.99 2.53
C LEU A 50 -11.35 5.03 2.89
N LYS A 51 -11.84 5.79 1.90
CA LYS A 51 -12.93 6.77 2.09
C LYS A 51 -14.22 6.10 2.55
N ALA A 52 -14.63 5.00 1.92
CA ALA A 52 -15.82 4.26 2.33
C ALA A 52 -15.70 3.68 3.75
N THR A 53 -14.50 3.29 4.16
CA THR A 53 -14.25 2.79 5.52
C THR A 53 -14.29 3.92 6.54
N ARG A 54 -13.74 5.10 6.23
CA ARG A 54 -13.85 6.31 7.06
C ARG A 54 -15.31 6.70 7.33
N GLU A 55 -16.14 6.70 6.29
CA GLU A 55 -17.59 6.96 6.42
C GLU A 55 -18.30 5.90 7.28
N ARG A 56 -17.76 4.67 7.32
CA ARG A 56 -18.31 3.53 8.06
C ARG A 56 -17.72 3.33 9.45
N SER A 57 -16.61 4.01 9.80
CA SER A 57 -15.93 3.93 11.11
C SER A 57 -16.80 4.37 12.29
N ALA A 58 -18.02 4.86 12.06
CA ALA A 58 -19.05 4.99 13.10
C ALA A 58 -19.47 3.64 13.74
N ALA A 59 -19.07 2.49 13.16
CA ALA A 59 -19.32 1.16 13.71
C ALA A 59 -18.07 0.56 14.40
N PRO A 60 -18.10 0.31 15.72
CA PRO A 60 -16.94 -0.17 16.45
C PRO A 60 -16.59 -1.64 16.13
N GLY A 61 -15.29 -1.92 15.92
CA GLY A 61 -14.69 -3.24 16.18
C GLY A 61 -14.18 -4.05 14.98
N THR A 62 -14.49 -3.70 13.73
CA THR A 62 -14.07 -4.51 12.56
C THR A 62 -13.26 -3.74 11.50
N SER A 63 -13.38 -2.41 11.43
CA SER A 63 -12.75 -1.63 10.37
C SER A 63 -11.22 -1.50 10.49
N GLY A 64 -10.66 -1.55 11.71
CA GLY A 64 -9.24 -1.30 11.95
C GLY A 64 -8.29 -2.33 11.32
N ASP A 65 -8.63 -3.62 11.37
CA ASP A 65 -7.79 -4.69 10.80
C ASP A 65 -7.74 -4.62 9.26
N ALA A 66 -8.89 -4.34 8.64
CA ALA A 66 -8.99 -4.15 7.20
C ALA A 66 -8.18 -2.92 6.74
N LEU A 67 -8.25 -1.81 7.49
CA LEU A 67 -7.43 -0.62 7.21
C LEU A 67 -5.94 -0.90 7.38
N ALA A 68 -5.53 -1.62 8.43
CA ALA A 68 -4.13 -1.97 8.66
C ALA A 68 -3.58 -2.83 7.51
N ARG A 69 -4.35 -3.81 7.02
CA ARG A 69 -4.00 -4.63 5.85
C ARG A 69 -3.81 -3.79 4.58
N ILE A 70 -4.70 -2.81 4.35
CA ILE A 70 -4.62 -1.90 3.20
C ILE A 70 -3.36 -1.04 3.31
N ALA A 71 -3.13 -0.45 4.48
CA ALA A 71 -1.96 0.38 4.78
C ALA A 71 -0.65 -0.40 4.60
N HIS A 72 -0.57 -1.61 5.16
CA HIS A 72 0.57 -2.52 4.98
C HIS A 72 0.87 -2.79 3.50
N SER A 73 -0.17 -3.15 2.72
CA SER A 73 -0.02 -3.43 1.30
C SER A 73 0.41 -2.20 0.51
N LEU A 74 -0.10 -1.02 0.86
CA LEU A 74 0.31 0.25 0.25
C LEU A 74 1.76 0.58 0.60
N ALA A 75 2.17 0.41 1.86
CA ALA A 75 3.52 0.70 2.31
C ALA A 75 4.57 -0.10 1.53
N GLY A 76 4.36 -1.42 1.41
CA GLY A 76 5.29 -2.30 0.69
C GLY A 76 5.33 -2.03 -0.81
N ALA A 77 4.16 -1.83 -1.43
CA ALA A 77 4.10 -1.55 -2.86
C ALA A 77 4.69 -0.16 -3.18
N ALA A 78 4.33 0.87 -2.41
CA ALA A 78 4.86 2.23 -2.56
C ALA A 78 6.39 2.26 -2.43
N GLY A 79 6.97 1.56 -1.45
CA GLY A 79 8.42 1.45 -1.29
C GLY A 79 9.11 0.78 -2.48
N THR A 80 8.48 -0.25 -3.08
CA THR A 80 9.02 -0.95 -4.26
C THR A 80 9.02 -0.06 -5.51
N PHE A 81 8.03 0.81 -5.65
CA PHE A 81 7.86 1.66 -6.83
C PHE A 81 8.48 3.05 -6.71
N GLY A 82 9.04 3.41 -5.56
CA GLY A 82 9.73 4.68 -5.31
C GLY A 82 8.87 5.80 -4.69
N PHE A 83 7.69 5.47 -4.16
CA PHE A 83 6.80 6.42 -3.48
C PHE A 83 7.09 6.43 -1.96
N ALA A 84 8.23 7.02 -1.58
CA ALA A 84 8.69 7.06 -0.19
C ALA A 84 7.67 7.72 0.76
N GLU A 85 7.05 8.83 0.34
CA GLU A 85 6.07 9.56 1.16
C GLU A 85 4.79 8.75 1.42
N ILE A 86 4.24 8.10 0.38
CA ILE A 86 3.08 7.20 0.53
C ILE A 86 3.46 6.04 1.45
N SER A 87 4.65 5.46 1.27
CA SER A 87 5.13 4.33 2.06
C SER A 87 5.23 4.68 3.54
N ALA A 88 5.88 5.80 3.86
CA ALA A 88 6.06 6.26 5.23
C ALA A 88 4.72 6.55 5.93
N ARG A 89 3.79 7.23 5.26
CA ARG A 89 2.45 7.53 5.80
C ARG A 89 1.61 6.29 6.01
N ALA A 90 1.67 5.35 5.07
CA ALA A 90 0.96 4.08 5.18
C ALA A 90 1.49 3.23 6.34
N SER A 91 2.81 3.14 6.53
CA SER A 91 3.39 2.46 7.69
C SER A 91 3.04 3.13 9.03
N ALA A 92 3.01 4.46 9.08
CA ALA A 92 2.61 5.18 10.29
C ALA A 92 1.14 4.90 10.66
N LEU A 93 0.24 4.92 9.67
CA LEU A 93 -1.16 4.54 9.87
C LEU A 93 -1.31 3.09 10.33
N GLU A 94 -0.58 2.17 9.69
CA GLU A 94 -0.59 0.75 10.04
C GLU A 94 -0.19 0.54 11.52
N ALA A 95 0.90 1.17 11.97
CA ALA A 95 1.35 1.07 13.35
C ALA A 95 0.28 1.53 14.34
N LEU A 96 -0.32 2.70 14.11
CA LEU A 96 -1.39 3.25 14.96
C LEU A 96 -2.62 2.32 15.04
N LEU A 97 -2.97 1.69 13.92
CA LEU A 97 -4.09 0.74 13.86
C LEU A 97 -3.78 -0.59 14.55
N ILE A 98 -2.53 -1.08 14.47
CA ILE A 98 -2.08 -2.31 15.14
C ILE A 98 -2.01 -2.11 16.65
N GLU A 99 -1.42 -0.99 17.09
CA GLU A 99 -1.28 -0.66 18.51
C GLU A 99 -2.66 -0.39 19.13
N LYS A 100 -3.66 -0.02 18.31
CA LYS A 100 -5.00 0.42 18.75
C LYS A 100 -4.91 1.57 19.74
N GLU A 101 -3.84 2.34 19.62
CA GLU A 101 -3.54 3.49 20.45
C GLU A 101 -3.90 4.75 19.67
N HIS A 102 -4.70 5.61 20.29
CA HIS A 102 -5.09 6.91 19.75
C HIS A 102 -5.87 6.85 18.42
N GLU A 103 -7.15 6.49 18.49
CA GLU A 103 -8.08 6.54 17.34
C GLU A 103 -8.05 7.88 16.59
N ALA A 104 -7.94 9.00 17.31
CA ALA A 104 -7.80 10.33 16.70
C ALA A 104 -6.50 10.50 15.88
N ALA A 105 -5.40 9.89 16.32
CA ALA A 105 -4.14 9.91 15.58
C ALA A 105 -4.22 9.00 14.34
N ALA A 106 -4.87 7.83 14.45
CA ALA A 106 -5.12 6.94 13.32
C ALA A 106 -6.02 7.63 12.26
N GLU A 107 -7.08 8.32 12.68
CA GLU A 107 -7.95 9.06 11.76
C GLU A 107 -7.24 10.24 11.08
N ALA A 108 -6.30 10.90 11.77
CA ALA A 108 -5.47 11.96 11.18
C ALA A 108 -4.43 11.38 10.21
N ALA A 109 -3.80 10.26 10.55
CA ALA A 109 -2.86 9.56 9.67
C ALA A 109 -3.56 9.00 8.41
N LEU A 110 -4.80 8.54 8.55
CA LEU A 110 -5.65 8.10 7.44
C LEU A 110 -5.94 9.25 6.48
N ASP A 111 -6.35 10.41 7.01
CA ASP A 111 -6.61 11.62 6.21
C ASP A 111 -5.34 12.07 5.48
N ALA A 112 -4.19 12.07 6.19
CA ALA A 112 -2.90 12.40 5.62
C ALA A 112 -2.44 11.43 4.52
N LEU A 113 -2.74 10.14 4.64
CA LEU A 113 -2.45 9.13 3.60
C LEU A 113 -3.35 9.34 2.37
N ILE A 114 -4.64 9.57 2.57
CA ILE A 114 -5.60 9.86 1.50
C ILE A 114 -5.15 11.09 0.70
N ALA A 115 -4.81 12.17 1.39
CA ALA A 115 -4.35 13.41 0.74
C ALA A 115 -3.06 13.22 -0.07
N GLU A 116 -2.12 12.39 0.41
CA GLU A 116 -0.87 12.09 -0.30
C GLU A 116 -1.12 11.25 -1.56
N ILE A 117 -2.03 10.26 -1.47
CA ILE A 117 -2.45 9.47 -2.62
C ILE A 117 -3.15 10.34 -3.65
N GLU A 118 -4.06 11.24 -3.25
CA GLU A 118 -4.72 12.17 -4.17
C GLU A 118 -3.73 13.07 -4.89
N ARG A 119 -2.76 13.65 -4.17
CA ARG A 119 -1.70 14.46 -4.78
C ARG A 119 -0.86 13.69 -5.79
N THR A 120 -0.64 12.40 -5.55
CA THR A 120 0.15 11.54 -6.44
C THR A 120 -0.63 11.12 -7.68
N LEU A 121 -1.96 11.11 -7.61
CA LEU A 121 -2.86 10.76 -8.73
C LEU A 121 -3.25 11.95 -9.62
N GLN A 122 -2.94 13.18 -9.20
CA GLN A 122 -3.15 14.42 -9.95
C GLN A 122 -1.99 14.72 -10.92
#